data_AF-A0A1S9Z9G5-F1
#
_entry.id   AF-A0A1S9Z9G5-F1
#
_cell.length_a   1.000
_cell.length_b   1.000
_cell.length_c   1.000
_cell.angle_alpha   90.00
_cell.angle_beta   90.00
_cell.angle_gamma   90.00
#
_symmetry.space_group_name_H-M   'P 1'
#
loop_
_entity.id
_entity.type
_entity.pdbx_description
1 polymer ?
#
loop_
_entity_poly.entity_id
_entity_poly.type
_entity_poly.pdbx_seq_one_letter_code
_entity_poly.pdbx_strand_id
1 'polypeptide(L)'
;MKIYIGYLDSKWIYFDEKNEVFQYQNQKNSSNSIMVAAPLAVFLLKGIASALNSAIGTLSYTINLGIAMIGTLIVCGILMIAKARKKYPRTGWKTVVLKEKDLKTLLVKVISIFIIKILFIILGIYFLVTYIRETDFLCLLIYLLAFACVIHFHQEFKTSKVKKILKRQKILLNG
;
A
#
# COMPACT_ATOMS: atom_id res chain seq x y z
N MET A 1 10.48 -20.18 -0.20
CA MET A 1 10.23 -18.79 0.26
C MET A 1 8.78 -18.50 -0.08
N LYS A 2 8.00 -17.92 0.86
CA LYS A 2 6.57 -17.68 0.61
C LYS A 2 6.37 -16.28 0.04
N ILE A 3 5.82 -16.20 -1.17
CA ILE A 3 5.52 -14.93 -1.85
C ILE A 3 4.06 -14.60 -1.60
N TYR A 4 3.78 -13.38 -1.16
CA TYR A 4 2.40 -12.90 -1.08
C TYR A 4 1.83 -12.69 -2.48
N ILE A 5 0.67 -13.28 -2.77
CA ILE A 5 0.02 -13.23 -4.09
C ILE A 5 -1.13 -12.23 -4.09
N GLY A 6 -2.01 -12.29 -3.09
CA GLY A 6 -3.19 -11.44 -3.03
C GLY A 6 -4.22 -11.93 -2.01
N TYR A 7 -5.29 -11.16 -1.83
CA TYR A 7 -6.40 -11.49 -0.95
C TYR A 7 -7.58 -12.03 -1.77
N LEU A 8 -8.13 -13.19 -1.39
CA LEU A 8 -9.22 -13.88 -2.08
C LEU A 8 -10.13 -14.54 -1.04
N ASP A 9 -11.45 -14.39 -1.16
CA ASP A 9 -12.45 -15.03 -0.27
C ASP A 9 -12.11 -14.96 1.23
N SER A 10 -11.78 -13.74 1.66
CA SER A 10 -11.36 -13.43 3.03
C SER A 10 -10.06 -14.07 3.50
N LYS A 11 -9.23 -14.56 2.58
CA LYS A 11 -7.98 -15.27 2.84
C LYS A 11 -6.80 -14.62 2.13
N TRP A 12 -5.67 -14.53 2.82
CA TRP A 12 -4.41 -14.11 2.24
C TRP A 12 -3.76 -15.29 1.54
N ILE A 13 -3.63 -15.20 0.22
CA ILE A 13 -3.02 -16.23 -0.62
C ILE A 13 -1.53 -15.95 -0.75
N TYR A 14 -0.75 -17.00 -0.53
CA TYR A 14 0.69 -17.04 -0.69
C TYR A 14 1.06 -18.17 -1.63
N PHE A 15 2.18 -18.01 -2.33
CA PHE A 15 2.78 -19.05 -3.15
C PHE A 15 4.08 -19.51 -2.50
N ASP A 16 4.19 -20.81 -2.24
CA ASP A 16 5.43 -21.41 -1.77
C ASP A 16 6.31 -21.77 -2.96
N GLU A 17 7.35 -20.97 -3.22
CA GLU A 17 8.27 -21.22 -4.34
C GLU A 17 8.95 -22.59 -4.26
N LYS A 18 9.13 -23.18 -3.08
CA LYS A 18 9.83 -24.48 -2.94
C LYS A 18 8.96 -25.66 -3.41
N ASN A 19 7.67 -25.58 -3.10
CA ASN A 19 6.73 -26.68 -3.32
C ASN A 19 5.80 -26.41 -4.52
N GLU A 20 5.95 -25.25 -5.18
CA GLU A 20 5.11 -24.75 -6.27
C GLU A 20 3.59 -24.77 -5.97
N VAL A 21 3.19 -24.69 -4.70
CA VAL A 21 1.77 -24.72 -4.28
C VAL A 21 1.31 -23.37 -3.73
N PHE A 22 0.02 -23.10 -3.92
CA PHE A 22 -0.66 -22.00 -3.24
C PHE A 22 -1.08 -22.42 -1.83
N GLN A 23 -0.89 -21.52 -0.88
CA GLN A 23 -1.25 -21.71 0.51
C GLN A 23 -1.94 -20.47 1.04
N TYR A 24 -2.81 -20.65 2.01
CA TYR A 24 -3.37 -19.55 2.79
C TYR A 24 -3.20 -19.83 4.28
N GLN A 25 -3.34 -18.76 5.05
CA GLN A 25 -3.44 -18.84 6.50
C GLN A 25 -4.82 -18.30 6.89
N ASN A 26 -5.52 -18.98 7.80
CA ASN A 26 -6.70 -18.42 8.43
C ASN A 26 -6.25 -17.29 9.34
N GLN A 27 -6.34 -16.04 8.87
CA GLN A 27 -5.97 -14.91 9.68
C GLN A 27 -7.13 -14.55 10.62
N LYS A 28 -6.97 -14.82 11.92
CA LYS A 28 -7.74 -14.11 12.94
C LYS A 28 -7.15 -12.69 13.02
N ASN A 29 -7.84 -11.72 12.43
CA ASN A 29 -7.64 -10.27 12.57
C ASN A 29 -6.28 -9.70 12.11
N SER A 30 -6.17 -9.31 10.84
CA SER A 30 -5.54 -8.03 10.51
C SER A 30 -6.04 -7.51 9.16
N SER A 31 -7.02 -6.61 9.18
CA SER A 31 -7.39 -5.87 7.98
C SER A 31 -6.25 -4.92 7.60
N ASN A 32 -5.78 -4.98 6.35
CA ASN A 32 -4.89 -3.97 5.77
C ASN A 32 -5.61 -2.62 5.51
N SER A 33 -6.79 -2.40 6.09
CA SER A 33 -7.56 -1.16 5.97
C SER A 33 -6.76 0.06 6.45
N ILE A 34 -5.87 -0.13 7.43
CA ILE A 34 -4.94 0.91 7.91
C ILE A 34 -4.01 1.41 6.79
N MET A 35 -3.65 0.55 5.84
CA MET A 35 -2.68 0.85 4.78
C MET A 35 -3.26 1.72 3.65
N VAL A 36 -4.60 1.68 3.47
CA VAL A 36 -5.34 2.56 2.55
C VAL A 36 -5.87 3.80 3.27
N ALA A 37 -6.25 3.65 4.55
CA ALA A 37 -6.76 4.74 5.35
C ALA A 37 -5.70 5.79 5.68
N ALA A 38 -4.43 5.42 5.85
CA ALA A 38 -3.38 6.38 6.22
C ALA A 38 -3.09 7.41 5.12
N PRO A 39 -2.88 7.04 3.84
CA PRO A 39 -2.72 8.02 2.76
C PRO A 39 -3.98 8.85 2.52
N LEU A 40 -5.17 8.24 2.64
CA LEU A 40 -6.45 8.93 2.48
C LEU A 40 -6.67 9.96 3.60
N ALA A 41 -6.33 9.63 4.84
CA ALA A 41 -6.44 10.53 5.99
C ALA A 41 -5.51 11.75 5.83
N VAL A 42 -4.29 11.55 5.33
CA VAL A 42 -3.37 12.67 5.07
C VAL A 42 -3.87 13.55 3.91
N PHE A 43 -4.46 12.95 2.87
CA PHE A 43 -5.10 13.70 1.78
C PHE A 43 -6.31 14.52 2.27
N LEU A 44 -7.17 13.95 3.12
CA LEU A 44 -8.31 14.65 3.73
C LEU A 44 -7.84 15.77 4.68
N LEU A 45 -6.79 15.56 5.46
CA LEU A 45 -6.16 16.59 6.28
C LEU A 45 -5.65 17.77 5.43
N LYS A 46 -5.15 17.52 4.21
CA LYS A 46 -4.79 18.59 3.26
C LYS A 46 -6.01 19.40 2.82
N GLY A 47 -7.12 18.73 2.50
CA GLY A 47 -8.37 19.39 2.13
C GLY A 47 -8.91 20.27 3.26
N ILE A 48 -8.85 19.76 4.50
CA ILE A 48 -9.24 20.50 5.70
C ILE A 48 -8.31 21.70 5.94
N ALA A 49 -6.98 21.52 5.84
CA ALA A 49 -6.02 22.60 6.02
C ALA A 49 -6.17 23.70 4.94
N SER A 50 -6.44 23.31 3.69
CA SER A 50 -6.74 24.22 2.58
C SER A 50 -8.04 25.01 2.82
N ALA A 51 -9.10 24.34 3.29
CA ALA A 51 -10.35 24.98 3.64
C ALA A 51 -10.18 25.95 4.82
N LEU A 52 -9.40 25.57 5.84
CA LEU A 52 -9.07 26.45 6.97
C LEU A 52 -8.25 27.68 6.53
N ASN A 53 -7.25 27.51 5.66
CA ASN A 53 -6.47 28.62 5.11
C ASN A 53 -7.33 29.58 4.27
N SER A 54 -8.31 29.05 3.53
CA SER A 54 -9.25 29.86 2.75
C SER A 54 -10.23 30.63 3.66
N ALA A 55 -10.68 30.00 4.75
CA ALA A 55 -11.67 30.57 5.67
C ALA A 55 -11.10 31.57 6.68
N ILE A 56 -9.83 31.42 7.08
CA ILE A 56 -9.20 32.17 8.19
C ILE A 56 -8.11 33.13 7.69
N GLY A 57 -7.71 33.04 6.41
CA GLY A 57 -6.51 33.69 5.89
C GLY A 57 -5.26 32.84 6.15
N THR A 58 -4.07 33.40 5.88
CA THR A 58 -2.80 32.67 5.94
C THR A 58 -2.55 32.13 7.36
N LEU A 59 -2.64 30.80 7.55
CA LEU A 59 -2.20 30.18 8.81
C LEU A 59 -0.74 30.56 9.07
N SER A 60 -0.45 30.95 10.31
CA SER A 60 0.92 31.15 10.78
C SER A 60 1.77 29.92 10.45
N TYR A 61 3.00 30.17 9.98
CA TYR A 61 4.03 29.16 9.70
C TYR A 61 4.13 28.10 10.81
N THR A 62 4.00 28.52 12.07
CA THR A 62 4.05 27.67 13.26
C THR A 62 2.93 26.62 13.30
N ILE A 63 1.72 26.98 12.87
CA ILE A 63 0.56 26.08 12.87
C ILE A 63 0.67 25.07 11.72
N ASN A 64 1.12 25.52 10.54
CA ASN A 64 1.41 24.62 9.41
C ASN A 64 2.51 23.60 9.75
N LEU A 65 3.58 24.04 10.43
CA LEU A 65 4.64 23.16 10.90
C LEU A 65 4.15 22.14 11.94
N GLY A 66 3.23 22.55 12.83
CA GLY A 66 2.60 21.66 13.81
C GLY A 66 1.77 20.55 13.16
N ILE A 67 0.91 20.91 12.19
CA ILE A 67 0.10 19.94 11.43
C ILE A 67 1.01 18.96 10.68
N ALA A 68 2.09 19.48 10.08
CA ALA A 68 3.11 18.70 9.41
C ALA A 68 3.79 17.67 10.34
N MET A 69 4.25 18.10 11.51
CA MET A 69 4.88 17.21 12.50
C MET A 69 3.92 16.12 13.01
N ILE A 70 2.67 16.47 13.29
CA ILE A 70 1.64 15.51 13.74
C ILE A 70 1.34 14.49 12.63
N GLY A 71 1.20 14.95 11.38
CA GLY A 71 1.01 14.06 10.22
C GLY A 71 2.18 13.08 10.04
N THR A 72 3.41 13.57 10.23
CA THR A 72 4.63 12.74 10.15
C THR A 72 4.66 11.68 11.25
N LEU A 73 4.35 12.05 12.49
CA LEU A 73 4.31 11.15 13.64
C LEU A 73 3.26 10.04 13.46
N ILE A 74 2.08 10.37 12.94
CA ILE A 74 1.02 9.39 12.65
C ILE A 74 1.50 8.38 11.59
N VAL A 75 2.08 8.87 10.50
CA VAL A 75 2.62 8.02 9.42
C VAL A 75 3.71 7.10 9.95
N CYS A 76 4.68 7.65 10.69
CA CYS A 76 5.77 6.87 11.29
C CYS A 76 5.25 5.82 12.29
N GLY A 77 4.28 6.18 13.13
CA GLY A 77 3.63 5.26 14.06
C GLY A 77 2.96 4.09 13.34
N ILE A 78 2.23 4.37 12.26
CA ILE A 78 1.56 3.34 11.44
C ILE A 78 2.59 2.40 10.79
N LEU A 79 3.68 2.93 10.25
CA LEU A 79 4.75 2.14 9.64
C LEU A 79 5.46 1.23 10.67
N MET A 80 5.74 1.76 11.87
CA MET A 80 6.36 1.00 12.97
C MET A 80 5.45 -0.16 13.43
N ILE A 81 4.14 0.10 13.60
CA ILE A 81 3.15 -0.91 13.96
C ILE A 81 3.03 -1.99 12.87
N ALA A 82 3.01 -1.59 11.59
CA ALA A 82 2.97 -2.53 10.47
C ALA A 82 4.21 -3.44 10.42
N LYS A 83 5.40 -2.87 10.67
CA LYS A 83 6.67 -3.62 10.70
C LYS A 83 6.73 -4.57 11.89
N ALA A 84 6.27 -4.16 13.07
CA ALA A 84 6.23 -5.00 14.27
C ALA A 84 5.30 -6.22 14.11
N ARG A 85 4.14 -6.05 13.47
CA ARG A 85 3.21 -7.16 13.19
C ARG A 85 3.81 -8.23 12.26
N LYS A 86 4.81 -7.86 11.44
CA LYS A 86 5.50 -8.78 10.51
C LYS A 86 6.41 -9.78 11.22
N LYS A 87 6.74 -9.56 12.50
CA LYS A 87 7.72 -10.36 13.28
C LYS A 87 7.14 -11.63 13.92
N TYR A 88 5.80 -11.78 13.98
CA TYR A 88 5.20 -13.00 14.54
C TYR A 88 5.24 -14.16 13.52
N PRO A 89 5.78 -15.34 13.89
CA PRO A 89 5.83 -16.48 13.01
C PRO A 89 4.40 -16.94 12.67
N ARG A 90 4.07 -16.89 11.39
CA ARG A 90 2.78 -17.35 10.86
C ARG A 90 2.77 -18.88 10.82
N THR A 91 2.07 -19.51 11.76
CA THR A 91 1.86 -20.97 11.84
C THR A 91 0.47 -21.36 11.30
N GLY A 92 0.29 -22.61 10.85
CA GLY A 92 -1.02 -23.10 10.37
C GLY A 92 -1.35 -22.81 8.90
N TRP A 93 -0.39 -23.05 8.01
CA TRP A 93 -0.59 -22.94 6.56
C TRP A 93 -1.46 -24.07 6.01
N LYS A 94 -2.41 -23.73 5.14
CA LYS A 94 -3.25 -24.70 4.43
C LYS A 94 -3.07 -24.55 2.92
N THR A 95 -2.83 -25.65 2.23
CA THR A 95 -2.75 -25.68 0.76
C THR A 95 -4.13 -25.37 0.16
N VAL A 96 -4.15 -24.65 -0.95
CA VAL A 96 -5.36 -24.35 -1.72
C VAL A 96 -5.09 -24.54 -3.19
N VAL A 97 -6.04 -25.18 -3.88
CA VAL A 97 -6.04 -25.27 -5.34
C VAL A 97 -6.91 -24.12 -5.86
N LEU A 98 -6.30 -23.22 -6.63
CA LEU A 98 -7.00 -22.07 -7.20
C LEU A 98 -7.68 -22.48 -8.51
N LYS A 99 -8.94 -22.10 -8.70
CA LYS A 99 -9.64 -22.29 -9.98
C LYS A 99 -9.28 -21.16 -10.95
N GLU A 100 -9.59 -21.34 -12.24
CA GLU A 100 -9.30 -20.32 -13.26
C GLU A 100 -9.92 -18.95 -12.91
N LYS A 101 -11.16 -18.94 -12.41
CA LYS A 101 -11.84 -17.72 -11.95
C LYS A 101 -11.07 -16.98 -10.84
N ASP A 102 -10.42 -17.73 -9.96
CA ASP A 102 -9.70 -17.20 -8.79
C ASP A 102 -8.38 -16.59 -9.24
N LEU A 103 -7.68 -17.26 -10.16
CA LEU A 103 -6.48 -16.74 -10.81
C LEU A 103 -6.75 -15.46 -11.61
N LYS A 104 -7.86 -15.40 -12.34
CA LYS A 104 -8.28 -14.19 -13.06
C LYS A 104 -8.54 -13.03 -12.10
N THR A 105 -9.23 -13.29 -11.00
CA THR A 105 -9.48 -12.29 -9.95
C THR A 105 -8.18 -11.78 -9.32
N LEU A 106 -7.23 -12.68 -9.00
CA LEU A 106 -5.93 -12.31 -8.46
C LEU A 106 -5.10 -11.50 -9.46
N LEU A 107 -5.12 -11.84 -10.75
CA LEU A 107 -4.45 -11.06 -11.80
C LEU A 107 -4.98 -9.63 -11.89
N VAL A 108 -6.30 -9.43 -11.87
CA VAL A 108 -6.91 -8.10 -11.89
C VAL A 108 -6.49 -7.27 -10.67
N LYS A 109 -6.44 -7.90 -9.48
CA LYS A 109 -5.96 -7.24 -8.25
C LYS A 109 -4.48 -6.84 -8.34
N VAL A 110 -3.62 -7.72 -8.86
CA VAL A 110 -2.19 -7.43 -9.04
C VAL A 110 -1.99 -6.27 -10.03
N ILE A 111 -2.78 -6.24 -11.11
CA ILE A 111 -2.77 -5.12 -12.07
C ILE A 111 -3.26 -3.84 -11.41
N SER A 112 -4.32 -3.89 -10.60
CA SER A 112 -4.83 -2.72 -9.88
C SER A 112 -3.81 -2.14 -8.91
N ILE A 113 -3.10 -3.00 -8.14
CA ILE A 113 -2.02 -2.56 -7.24
C ILE A 113 -0.88 -1.90 -8.05
N PHE A 114 -0.57 -2.43 -9.23
CA PHE A 114 0.43 -1.84 -10.11
C PHE A 114 0.01 -0.46 -10.63
N ILE A 115 -1.25 -0.27 -11.03
CA ILE A 115 -1.80 1.03 -11.44
C ILE A 115 -1.77 2.03 -10.29
N ILE A 116 -2.20 1.61 -9.09
CA ILE A 116 -2.14 2.44 -7.87
C ILE A 116 -0.70 2.89 -7.59
N LYS A 117 0.29 2.01 -7.75
CA LYS A 117 1.70 2.36 -7.58
C LYS A 117 2.13 3.47 -8.56
N ILE A 118 1.74 3.38 -9.83
CA ILE A 118 2.03 4.42 -10.83
C ILE A 118 1.34 5.74 -10.44
N LEU A 119 0.08 5.69 -10.02
CA LEU A 119 -0.65 6.87 -9.57
C LEU A 119 0.07 7.58 -8.41
N PHE A 120 0.54 6.84 -7.41
CA PHE A 120 1.31 7.41 -6.30
C PHE A 120 2.65 8.03 -6.74
N ILE A 121 3.31 7.49 -7.77
CA ILE A 121 4.53 8.09 -8.34
C ILE A 121 4.20 9.44 -8.99
N ILE A 122 3.14 9.48 -9.81
CA ILE A 122 2.69 10.72 -10.47
C ILE A 122 2.32 11.76 -9.41
N LEU A 123 1.56 11.34 -8.39
CA LEU A 123 1.17 12.20 -7.27
C LEU A 123 2.40 12.75 -6.54
N GLY A 124 3.38 11.90 -6.23
CA GLY A 124 4.63 12.32 -5.61
C GLY A 124 5.35 13.37 -6.46
N ILE A 125 5.50 13.16 -7.77
CA ILE A 125 6.14 14.12 -8.68
C ILE A 125 5.38 15.46 -8.67
N TYR A 126 4.04 15.43 -8.76
CA TYR A 126 3.22 16.63 -8.71
C TYR A 126 3.49 17.45 -7.44
N PHE A 127 3.44 16.79 -6.28
CA PHE A 127 3.68 17.45 -4.99
C PHE A 127 5.12 17.96 -4.83
N LEU A 128 6.10 17.26 -5.41
CA LEU A 128 7.49 17.72 -5.44
C LEU A 128 7.62 19.01 -6.26
N VAL A 129 7.02 19.06 -7.44
CA VAL A 129 7.04 20.25 -8.31
C VAL A 129 6.33 21.43 -7.63
N THR A 130 5.15 21.19 -7.03
CA THR A 130 4.43 22.22 -6.28
C THR A 130 5.23 22.73 -5.09
N TYR A 131 5.89 21.85 -4.33
CA TYR A 131 6.79 22.25 -3.25
C TYR A 131 7.93 23.15 -3.75
N ILE A 132 8.59 22.79 -4.84
CA ILE A 132 9.70 23.60 -5.39
C ILE A 132 9.20 25.00 -5.82
N ARG A 133 7.97 25.10 -6.33
CA ARG A 133 7.39 26.37 -6.80
C ARG A 133 6.84 27.26 -5.68
N GLU A 134 6.17 26.67 -4.69
CA GLU A 134 5.43 27.40 -3.67
C GLU A 134 6.12 27.39 -2.30
N THR A 135 7.19 26.60 -2.13
CA THR A 135 7.93 26.43 -0.85
C THR A 135 7.02 25.96 0.30
N ASP A 136 5.93 25.26 -0.03
CA ASP A 136 4.96 24.77 0.95
C ASP A 136 5.44 23.46 1.60
N PHE A 137 5.85 23.55 2.87
CA PHE A 137 6.29 22.40 3.68
C PHE A 137 5.27 21.26 3.74
N LEU A 138 3.97 21.53 3.60
CA LEU A 138 2.95 20.48 3.56
C LEU A 138 3.06 19.65 2.27
N CYS A 139 3.40 20.28 1.14
CA CYS A 139 3.63 19.59 -0.13
C CYS A 139 4.87 18.69 -0.06
N LEU A 140 5.95 19.12 0.62
CA LEU A 140 7.12 18.28 0.88
C LEU A 140 6.75 17.02 1.67
N LEU A 141 5.88 17.16 2.68
CA LEU A 141 5.44 16.06 3.52
C LEU A 141 4.60 15.03 2.77
N ILE A 142 3.69 15.51 1.92
CA ILE A 142 2.87 14.64 1.08
C ILE A 142 3.74 13.93 0.04
N TYR A 143 4.76 14.61 -0.51
CA TYR A 143 5.75 13.97 -1.38
C TYR A 143 6.49 12.83 -0.65
N LEU A 144 7.03 13.09 0.54
CA LEU A 144 7.76 12.09 1.33
C LEU A 144 6.86 10.89 1.69
N LEU A 145 5.60 11.15 2.05
CA LEU A 145 4.61 10.11 2.30
C LEU A 145 4.32 9.27 1.06
N ALA A 146 4.04 9.91 -0.08
CA ALA A 146 3.79 9.22 -1.34
C ALA A 146 4.99 8.35 -1.73
N PHE A 147 6.21 8.87 -1.58
CA PHE A 147 7.45 8.15 -1.85
C PHE A 147 7.61 6.93 -0.92
N ALA A 148 7.37 7.09 0.39
CA ALA A 148 7.40 6.00 1.35
C ALA A 148 6.38 4.90 1.01
N CYS A 149 5.16 5.29 0.61
CA CYS A 149 4.15 4.35 0.13
C CYS A 149 4.63 3.56 -1.10
N VAL A 150 5.21 4.24 -2.10
CA VAL A 150 5.73 3.59 -3.32
C VAL A 150 6.83 2.57 -2.99
N ILE A 151 7.78 2.92 -2.11
CA ILE A 151 8.85 2.01 -1.67
C ILE A 151 8.25 0.79 -0.97
N HIS A 152 7.33 1.01 -0.03
CA HIS A 152 6.70 -0.06 0.71
C HIS A 152 5.94 -1.03 -0.20
N PHE A 153 5.10 -0.51 -1.10
CA PHE A 153 4.40 -1.34 -2.10
C PHE A 153 5.38 -2.09 -3.00
N HIS A 154 6.50 -1.47 -3.38
CA HIS A 154 7.51 -2.15 -4.20
C HIS A 154 8.21 -3.31 -3.47
N GLN A 155 8.53 -3.13 -2.19
CA GLN A 155 9.17 -4.16 -1.36
C GLN A 155 8.21 -5.31 -1.03
N GLU A 156 6.96 -4.98 -0.68
CA GLU A 156 5.99 -5.97 -0.24
C GLU A 156 5.36 -6.74 -1.39
N PHE A 157 5.12 -6.08 -2.52
CA PHE A 157 4.52 -6.69 -3.70
C PHE A 157 5.52 -6.75 -4.84
N LYS A 158 6.13 -7.93 -5.00
CA LYS A 158 6.93 -8.27 -6.18
C LYS A 158 6.00 -8.54 -7.37
N THR A 159 5.26 -7.53 -7.82
CA THR A 159 4.20 -7.61 -8.84
C THR A 159 4.64 -8.31 -10.12
N SER A 160 5.89 -8.11 -10.57
CA SER A 160 6.46 -8.81 -11.73
C SER A 160 6.57 -10.33 -11.52
N LYS A 161 7.06 -10.76 -10.36
CA LYS A 161 7.13 -12.19 -9.98
C LYS A 161 5.73 -12.79 -9.82
N VAL A 162 4.84 -12.11 -9.09
CA VAL A 162 3.46 -12.58 -8.86
C VAL A 162 2.70 -12.72 -10.19
N LYS A 163 2.82 -11.75 -11.09
CA LYS A 163 2.21 -11.80 -12.44
C LYS A 163 2.73 -12.99 -13.26
N LYS A 164 4.04 -13.28 -13.19
CA LYS A 164 4.63 -14.46 -13.86
C LYS A 164 4.08 -15.77 -13.29
N ILE A 165 4.02 -15.91 -11.97
CA ILE A 165 3.49 -17.10 -11.28
C ILE A 165 2.03 -17.35 -11.68
N LEU A 166 1.18 -16.32 -11.59
CA LEU A 166 -0.24 -16.43 -11.93
C LEU A 166 -0.47 -16.78 -13.41
N LYS A 167 0.32 -16.19 -14.33
CA LYS A 167 0.26 -16.53 -15.75
C LYS A 167 0.65 -17.99 -16.03
N ARG A 168 1.75 -18.47 -15.43
CA ARG A 168 2.21 -19.86 -15.59
C ARG A 168 1.14 -20.85 -15.12
N GLN A 169 0.55 -20.60 -13.96
CA GLN A 169 -0.48 -21.46 -13.38
C GLN A 169 -1.77 -21.45 -14.21
N LYS A 170 -2.13 -20.32 -14.83
CA LYS A 170 -3.26 -20.28 -15.77
C LYS A 170 -3.01 -21.14 -17.02
N ILE A 171 -1.79 -21.12 -17.57
CA ILE A 171 -1.44 -21.94 -18.73
C ILE A 171 -1.54 -23.43 -18.38
N LEU A 172 -1.04 -23.84 -17.21
CA LEU A 172 -1.10 -25.22 -16.73
C LEU A 172 -2.51 -25.75 -16.45
N LEU A 173 -3.49 -24.86 -16.22
CA LEU A 173 -4.89 -25.23 -16.00
C LEU A 173 -5.70 -25.32 -17.30
N ASN A 174 -5.21 -24.71 -18.38
CA ASN A 174 -5.92 -24.58 -19.66
C ASN A 174 -5.30 -25.46 -20.76
N GLY A 175 -4.23 -26.19 -20.48
CA GLY A 175 -3.60 -27.18 -21.37
C GLY A 175 -3.67 -28.56 -20.75
#